data_AF-A0A351RRG8-F1
#
_entry.id   AF-A0A351RRG8-F1
#
_cell.length_a   1.000
_cell.length_b   1.000
_cell.length_c   1.000
_cell.angle_alpha   90.00
_cell.angle_beta   90.00
_cell.angle_gamma   90.00
#
_symmetry.space_group_name_H-M   'P 1'
#
loop_
_entity.id
_entity.type
_entity.pdbx_description
1 polymer ?
#
loop_
_entity_poly.entity_id
_entity_poly.type
_entity_poly.pdbx_seq_one_letter_code
_entity_poly.pdbx_strand_id
1 'polypeptide(L)'
;MENKKIFRVLAVLFLALAFSGINSISFAEEAGIGEKFIDALESNNEPEMKAIVKNNKDEIPGEVKALVEYGMSLEGEPDKRKYFLNVAGIMATVYDNEFKDDRLQKFVIANIDSLGKKVEKKAEKKGVSSDKIKEEIVNLGKGDWIVTNFKVDNVNDIKIEIGFKETGIAKNVSFGDSKKVKEIVLKHIPNAKGKIEWISGGMAMKAVLLE
;
A
#
# COMPACT_ATOMS: atom_id res chain seq x y z
N MET A 1 1.36 -6.48 36.42
CA MET A 1 2.41 -6.56 35.39
C MET A 1 2.74 -8.03 35.20
N GLU A 2 2.26 -8.70 34.15
CA GLU A 2 2.76 -10.07 33.85
C GLU A 2 2.40 -10.66 32.47
N ASN A 3 1.67 -9.97 31.58
CA ASN A 3 1.21 -10.60 30.32
C ASN A 3 1.85 -10.04 29.02
N LYS A 4 3.10 -9.55 29.05
CA LYS A 4 3.77 -8.97 27.86
C LYS A 4 4.93 -9.79 27.28
N LYS A 5 5.26 -10.95 27.83
CA LYS A 5 6.46 -11.73 27.42
C LYS A 5 6.20 -12.88 26.45
N ILE A 6 4.95 -13.20 26.10
CA ILE A 6 4.64 -14.40 25.29
C ILE A 6 4.51 -14.08 23.78
N PHE A 7 4.27 -12.82 23.39
CA PHE A 7 4.08 -12.48 21.97
C PHE A 7 5.36 -12.26 21.17
N ARG A 8 6.55 -12.23 21.80
CA ARG A 8 7.83 -12.11 21.08
C ARG A 8 8.44 -13.45 20.65
N VAL A 9 7.87 -14.58 21.04
CA VAL A 9 8.41 -15.92 20.74
C VAL A 9 7.76 -16.57 19.51
N LEU A 10 6.62 -16.06 19.02
CA LEU A 10 5.88 -16.68 17.91
C LEU A 10 6.16 -16.11 16.51
N ALA A 11 6.91 -15.01 16.39
CA ALA A 11 7.37 -14.52 15.09
C ALA A 11 8.73 -15.10 14.66
N VAL A 12 9.40 -15.82 15.58
CA VAL A 12 10.78 -16.32 15.40
C VAL A 12 10.83 -17.75 14.82
N LEU A 13 9.69 -18.46 14.68
CA LEU A 13 9.69 -19.86 14.26
C LEU A 13 9.32 -20.13 12.78
N PHE A 14 8.85 -19.14 12.02
CA PHE A 14 8.37 -19.39 10.65
C PHE A 14 9.39 -19.14 9.53
N LEU A 15 10.54 -18.55 9.83
CA LEU A 15 11.63 -18.39 8.85
C LEU A 15 12.67 -19.51 8.91
N ALA A 16 12.74 -20.28 10.01
CA ALA A 16 13.75 -21.32 10.22
C ALA A 16 13.38 -22.71 9.67
N LEU A 17 12.14 -22.93 9.21
CA LEU A 17 11.68 -24.26 8.78
C LEU A 17 11.70 -24.52 7.25
N ALA A 18 12.14 -23.56 6.44
CA ALA A 18 12.25 -23.74 4.98
C ALA A 18 13.60 -24.33 4.53
N PHE A 19 14.57 -24.51 5.43
CA PHE A 19 15.90 -25.04 5.11
C PHE A 19 16.32 -26.15 6.09
N SER A 20 15.54 -27.22 6.18
CA SER A 20 16.05 -28.50 6.70
C SER A 20 16.89 -29.19 5.62
N GLY A 21 18.09 -28.66 5.41
CA GLY A 21 19.05 -29.19 4.46
C GLY A 21 20.47 -28.70 4.75
N ILE A 22 21.13 -29.42 5.66
CA ILE A 22 22.60 -29.58 5.78
C ILE A 22 23.32 -28.59 6.72
N ASN A 23 23.87 -29.21 7.78
CA ASN A 23 24.97 -28.81 8.65
C ASN A 23 24.80 -27.63 9.60
N SER A 24 24.65 -28.01 10.87
CA SER A 24 25.02 -27.28 12.07
C SER A 24 26.34 -26.52 11.93
N ILE A 25 26.27 -25.20 11.86
CA ILE A 25 27.33 -24.33 12.34
C ILE A 25 26.71 -23.35 13.33
N SER A 26 27.09 -23.55 14.59
CA SER A 26 26.87 -22.61 15.68
C SER A 26 27.69 -21.34 15.40
N PHE A 27 27.10 -20.37 14.72
CA PHE A 27 27.53 -18.98 14.79
C PHE A 27 26.57 -18.26 15.73
N ALA A 28 27.11 -17.65 16.80
CA ALA A 28 26.43 -16.55 17.45
C ALA A 28 26.23 -15.50 16.36
N GLU A 29 24.99 -15.37 15.88
CA GLU A 29 24.62 -14.61 14.69
C GLU A 29 24.94 -13.13 14.95
N GLU A 30 26.06 -12.68 14.40
CA GLU A 30 26.43 -11.27 14.43
C GLU A 30 25.34 -10.50 13.68
N ALA A 31 24.77 -9.46 14.30
CA ALA A 31 23.70 -8.67 13.71
C ALA A 31 24.05 -8.29 12.26
N GLY A 32 23.14 -8.60 11.33
CA GLY A 32 23.33 -8.34 9.90
C GLY A 32 23.55 -6.84 9.62
N ILE A 33 24.18 -6.51 8.49
CA ILE A 33 24.46 -5.12 8.10
C ILE A 33 23.18 -4.27 8.08
N GLY A 34 22.07 -4.85 7.62
CA GLY A 34 20.75 -4.21 7.64
C GLY A 34 20.27 -3.85 9.05
N GLU A 35 20.44 -4.75 10.03
CA GLU A 35 20.05 -4.52 11.43
C GLU A 35 20.90 -3.42 12.06
N LYS A 36 22.22 -3.48 11.89
CA LYS A 36 23.15 -2.44 12.35
C LYS A 36 22.79 -1.07 11.76
N PHE A 37 22.44 -1.03 10.47
CA PHE A 37 22.04 0.22 9.80
C PHE A 37 20.71 0.75 10.31
N ILE A 38 19.73 -0.13 10.55
CA ILE A 38 18.43 0.21 11.12
C ILE A 38 18.60 0.79 12.53
N ASP A 39 19.40 0.16 13.38
CA ASP A 39 19.66 0.64 14.74
C ASP A 39 20.30 2.04 14.73
N ALA A 40 21.25 2.27 13.82
CA ALA A 40 21.87 3.57 13.62
C ALA A 40 20.85 4.62 13.13
N LEU A 41 19.97 4.25 12.20
CA LEU A 41 18.91 5.11 11.69
C LEU A 41 17.90 5.48 12.79
N GLU A 42 17.41 4.51 13.55
CA GLU A 42 16.45 4.72 14.64
C GLU A 42 17.04 5.57 15.78
N SER A 43 18.35 5.48 15.97
CA SER A 43 19.11 6.31 16.91
C SER A 43 19.52 7.68 16.34
N ASN A 44 19.13 8.01 15.09
CA ASN A 44 19.56 9.21 14.35
C ASN A 44 21.09 9.40 14.30
N ASN A 45 21.84 8.30 14.23
CA ASN A 45 23.30 8.30 14.22
C ASN A 45 23.85 8.26 12.78
N GLU A 46 23.83 9.42 12.11
CA GLU A 46 24.34 9.54 10.74
C GLU A 46 25.82 9.15 10.55
N PRO A 47 26.75 9.48 11.46
CA PRO A 47 28.12 9.02 11.35
C PRO A 47 28.23 7.49 11.30
N GLU A 48 27.45 6.79 12.12
CA GLU A 48 27.43 5.32 12.15
C GLU A 48 26.84 4.74 10.88
N MET A 49 25.73 5.30 10.36
CA MET A 49 25.17 4.88 9.08
C MET A 49 26.20 4.97 7.94
N LYS A 50 26.98 6.06 7.90
CA LYS A 50 28.06 6.23 6.92
C LYS A 50 29.19 5.23 7.13
N ALA A 51 29.60 4.99 8.38
CA ALA A 51 30.64 4.03 8.70
C ALA A 51 30.25 2.61 8.27
N ILE A 52 29.01 2.19 8.54
CA ILE A 52 28.46 0.90 8.12
C ILE A 52 28.53 0.76 6.60
N VAL A 53 28.02 1.74 5.86
CA VAL A 53 28.02 1.70 4.40
C VAL A 53 29.44 1.69 3.83
N LYS A 54 30.33 2.49 4.39
CA LYS A 54 31.73 2.60 3.94
C LYS A 54 32.51 1.30 4.17
N ASN A 55 32.31 0.66 5.32
CA ASN A 55 33.03 -0.55 5.71
C ASN A 55 32.51 -1.82 5.03
N ASN A 56 31.30 -1.78 4.47
CA ASN A 56 30.62 -2.94 3.89
C ASN A 56 30.22 -2.70 2.42
N LYS A 57 31.06 -1.98 1.67
CA LYS A 57 30.75 -1.49 0.32
C LYS A 57 30.16 -2.55 -0.62
N ASP A 58 30.70 -3.77 -0.56
CA ASP A 58 30.36 -4.83 -1.50
C ASP A 58 29.09 -5.59 -1.07
N GLU A 59 28.74 -5.57 0.22
CA GLU A 59 27.52 -6.18 0.74
C GLU A 59 26.29 -5.27 0.63
N ILE A 60 26.44 -3.94 0.69
CA ILE A 60 25.32 -2.98 0.66
C ILE A 60 24.36 -3.20 -0.54
N PRO A 61 24.82 -3.43 -1.78
CA PRO A 61 23.92 -3.74 -2.89
C PRO A 61 23.00 -4.94 -2.63
N GLY A 62 23.51 -5.99 -1.97
CA GLY A 62 22.74 -7.17 -1.60
C GLY A 62 21.68 -6.86 -0.55
N GLU A 63 22.06 -6.08 0.46
CA GLU A 63 21.16 -5.66 1.54
C GLU A 63 20.02 -4.76 1.02
N VAL A 64 20.35 -3.75 0.21
CA VAL A 64 19.36 -2.89 -0.45
C VAL A 64 18.38 -3.70 -1.29
N LYS A 65 18.88 -4.71 -2.02
CA LYS A 65 18.03 -5.59 -2.82
C LYS A 65 17.07 -6.40 -1.95
N ALA A 66 17.55 -6.99 -0.85
CA ALA A 66 16.71 -7.77 0.07
C ALA A 66 15.61 -6.91 0.70
N LEU A 67 15.94 -5.69 1.14
CA LEU A 67 14.99 -4.74 1.71
C LEU A 67 13.92 -4.33 0.69
N VAL A 68 14.32 -4.08 -0.56
CA VAL A 68 13.37 -3.80 -1.65
C VAL A 68 12.50 -5.02 -1.93
N GLU A 69 13.05 -6.22 -2.03
CA GLU A 69 12.27 -7.44 -2.28
C GLU A 69 11.21 -7.68 -1.18
N TYR A 70 11.58 -7.48 0.09
CA TYR A 70 10.62 -7.54 1.20
C TYR A 70 9.56 -6.44 1.09
N GLY A 71 9.99 -5.20 0.85
CA GLY A 71 9.10 -4.05 0.68
C GLY A 71 8.13 -4.19 -0.48
N MET A 72 8.54 -4.88 -1.53
CA MET A 72 7.74 -5.21 -2.72
C MET A 72 6.86 -6.44 -2.54
N SER A 73 7.07 -7.24 -1.47
CA SER A 73 6.32 -8.46 -1.24
C SER A 73 4.84 -8.16 -1.02
N LEU A 74 3.95 -8.95 -1.62
CA LEU A 74 2.51 -8.74 -1.44
C LEU A 74 1.96 -9.35 -0.14
N GLU A 75 2.82 -10.05 0.60
CA GLU A 75 2.47 -10.87 1.77
C GLU A 75 2.82 -10.19 3.10
N GLY A 76 3.64 -9.12 3.06
CA GLY A 76 3.98 -8.31 4.23
C GLY A 76 2.92 -7.29 4.63
N GLU A 77 2.94 -6.90 5.91
CA GLU A 77 2.14 -5.81 6.47
C GLU A 77 2.45 -4.47 5.76
N PRO A 78 1.46 -3.69 5.31
CA PRO A 78 1.68 -2.48 4.51
C PRO A 78 2.67 -1.49 5.13
N ASP A 79 2.57 -1.25 6.43
CA ASP A 79 3.43 -0.30 7.14
C ASP A 79 4.88 -0.80 7.24
N LYS A 80 5.08 -2.10 7.49
CA LYS A 80 6.41 -2.70 7.50
C LYS A 80 7.06 -2.66 6.12
N ARG A 81 6.29 -2.91 5.06
CA ARG A 81 6.79 -2.80 3.69
C ARG A 81 7.27 -1.39 3.37
N LYS A 82 6.46 -0.38 3.72
CA LYS A 82 6.81 1.02 3.53
C LYS A 82 8.05 1.40 4.33
N TYR A 83 8.17 0.90 5.56
CA TYR A 83 9.34 1.08 6.40
C TYR A 83 10.61 0.52 5.74
N PHE A 84 10.61 -0.73 5.29
CA PHE A 84 11.80 -1.32 4.67
C PHE A 84 12.18 -0.68 3.32
N LEU A 85 11.20 -0.23 2.53
CA LEU A 85 11.47 0.58 1.33
C LEU A 85 12.13 1.92 1.68
N ASN A 86 11.71 2.55 2.78
CA ASN A 86 12.33 3.79 3.27
C ASN A 86 13.78 3.54 3.72
N VAL A 87 14.03 2.46 4.48
CA VAL A 87 15.38 2.06 4.89
C VAL A 87 16.26 1.81 3.67
N ALA A 88 15.77 1.07 2.67
CA ALA A 88 16.50 0.82 1.42
C ALA A 88 16.86 2.12 0.69
N GLY A 89 15.93 3.08 0.64
CA GLY A 89 16.15 4.39 0.03
C GLY A 89 17.22 5.21 0.76
N ILE A 90 17.18 5.25 2.09
CA ILE A 90 18.18 5.95 2.91
C ILE A 90 19.56 5.29 2.75
N MET A 91 19.63 3.96 2.84
CA MET A 91 20.89 3.21 2.68
C MET A 91 21.51 3.43 1.29
N ALA A 92 20.69 3.40 0.22
CA ALA A 92 21.13 3.71 -1.13
C ALA A 92 21.60 5.18 -1.29
N THR A 93 20.97 6.11 -0.55
CA THR A 93 21.37 7.52 -0.53
C THR A 93 22.73 7.72 0.13
N VAL A 94 22.96 7.06 1.26
CA VAL A 94 24.27 7.07 1.93
C VAL A 94 25.33 6.46 1.02
N TYR A 95 25.02 5.34 0.35
CA TYR A 95 25.95 4.69 -0.59
C TYR A 95 26.39 5.61 -1.74
N ASP A 96 25.44 6.26 -2.40
CA ASP A 96 25.74 7.23 -3.45
C ASP A 96 26.58 8.40 -2.93
N ASN A 97 26.27 8.92 -1.74
CA ASN A 97 27.03 10.02 -1.16
C ASN A 97 28.51 9.64 -0.92
N GLU A 98 28.76 8.42 -0.42
CA GLU A 98 30.10 7.91 -0.10
C GLU A 98 30.88 7.47 -1.34
N PHE A 99 30.21 6.90 -2.36
CA PHE A 99 30.87 6.27 -3.51
C PHE A 99 30.59 6.93 -4.87
N LYS A 100 29.73 7.95 -4.92
CA LYS A 100 29.24 8.61 -6.14
C LYS A 100 28.63 7.61 -7.14
N ASP A 101 27.84 6.69 -6.60
CA ASP A 101 27.20 5.60 -7.32
C ASP A 101 25.69 5.57 -7.05
N ASP A 102 24.94 6.15 -7.99
CA ASP A 102 23.49 6.30 -7.90
C ASP A 102 22.70 5.06 -8.37
N ARG A 103 23.37 3.96 -8.74
CA ARG A 103 22.73 2.77 -9.29
C ARG A 103 21.73 2.15 -8.31
N LEU A 104 22.07 2.15 -7.01
CA LEU A 104 21.18 1.64 -5.96
C LEU A 104 19.96 2.55 -5.76
N GLN A 105 20.12 3.87 -5.80
CA GLN A 105 18.98 4.79 -5.72
C GLN A 105 18.01 4.60 -6.89
N LYS A 106 18.55 4.53 -8.13
CA LYS A 106 17.75 4.27 -9.33
C LYS A 106 17.00 2.94 -9.24
N PHE A 107 17.65 1.90 -8.70
CA PHE A 107 17.02 0.60 -8.46
C PHE A 107 15.85 0.70 -7.48
N VAL A 108 16.02 1.39 -6.34
CA VAL A 108 14.95 1.58 -5.35
C VAL A 108 13.77 2.34 -5.97
N ILE A 109 14.02 3.46 -6.66
CA ILE A 109 12.99 4.27 -7.32
C ILE A 109 12.20 3.45 -8.34
N ALA A 110 12.89 2.72 -9.23
CA ALA A 110 12.25 1.92 -10.26
C ALA A 110 11.33 0.82 -9.68
N ASN A 111 11.68 0.27 -8.51
CA ASN A 111 10.87 -0.72 -7.82
C ASN A 111 9.65 -0.08 -7.12
N ILE A 112 9.82 1.07 -6.47
CA ILE A 112 8.69 1.82 -5.88
C ILE A 112 7.65 2.16 -6.97
N ASP A 113 8.08 2.65 -8.13
CA ASP A 113 7.19 2.98 -9.25
C ASP A 113 6.46 1.74 -9.81
N SER A 114 7.14 0.59 -9.83
CA SER A 114 6.57 -0.71 -10.21
C SER A 114 5.52 -1.18 -9.19
N LEU A 115 5.71 -0.90 -7.90
CA LEU A 115 4.76 -1.19 -6.84
C LEU A 115 3.50 -0.35 -7.00
N GLY A 116 3.62 0.95 -7.25
CA GLY A 116 2.49 1.84 -7.56
C GLY A 116 1.63 1.28 -8.70
N LYS A 117 2.27 0.88 -9.80
CA LYS A 117 1.59 0.29 -10.97
C LYS A 117 1.03 -1.12 -10.72
N LYS A 118 1.65 -1.94 -9.87
CA LYS A 118 1.17 -3.28 -9.49
C LYS A 118 0.05 -3.24 -8.46
N VAL A 119 0.06 -2.28 -7.55
CA VAL A 119 -1.02 -2.01 -6.60
C VAL A 119 -2.22 -1.46 -7.36
N GLU A 120 -2.04 -0.56 -8.31
CA GLU A 120 -3.11 -0.13 -9.23
C GLU A 120 -3.70 -1.32 -10.01
N LYS A 121 -2.86 -2.15 -10.64
CA LYS A 121 -3.31 -3.36 -11.38
C LYS A 121 -3.86 -4.51 -10.52
N LYS A 122 -3.62 -4.53 -9.20
CA LYS A 122 -4.09 -5.59 -8.30
C LYS A 122 -5.18 -5.11 -7.33
N ALA A 123 -5.36 -3.81 -7.13
CA ALA A 123 -6.61 -3.21 -6.68
C ALA A 123 -7.72 -3.52 -7.69
N GLU A 124 -7.42 -3.58 -8.99
CA GLU A 124 -8.32 -4.14 -10.02
C GLU A 124 -8.60 -5.66 -9.86
N LYS A 125 -7.76 -6.42 -9.13
CA LYS A 125 -7.84 -7.89 -9.06
C LYS A 125 -8.11 -8.53 -7.68
N LYS A 126 -8.10 -7.78 -6.56
CA LYS A 126 -8.34 -8.35 -5.22
C LYS A 126 -9.34 -7.61 -4.31
N GLY A 127 -10.04 -6.59 -4.79
CA GLY A 127 -11.20 -6.04 -4.08
C GLY A 127 -12.35 -5.85 -5.05
N VAL A 128 -13.48 -6.52 -4.81
CA VAL A 128 -14.84 -6.10 -5.21
C VAL A 128 -14.94 -5.46 -6.61
N SER A 129 -15.36 -6.24 -7.61
CA SER A 129 -15.55 -5.72 -8.98
C SER A 129 -16.38 -4.43 -8.94
N SER A 130 -15.70 -3.29 -9.11
CA SER A 130 -16.33 -1.98 -9.23
C SER A 130 -17.37 -2.00 -10.35
N ASP A 131 -17.19 -2.88 -11.33
CA ASP A 131 -18.10 -3.11 -12.45
C ASP A 131 -19.45 -3.64 -11.97
N LYS A 132 -19.49 -4.56 -10.99
CA LYS A 132 -20.76 -5.02 -10.41
C LYS A 132 -21.49 -3.91 -9.65
N ILE A 133 -20.76 -3.10 -8.88
CA ILE A 133 -21.36 -1.96 -8.17
C ILE A 133 -21.88 -0.93 -9.19
N LYS A 134 -21.08 -0.61 -10.22
CA LYS A 134 -21.47 0.30 -11.31
C LYS A 134 -22.71 -0.21 -12.04
N GLU A 135 -22.75 -1.50 -12.36
CA GLU A 135 -23.88 -2.14 -13.03
C GLU A 135 -25.16 -2.07 -12.18
N GLU A 136 -25.10 -2.42 -10.89
CA GLU A 136 -26.26 -2.31 -9.98
C GLU A 136 -26.74 -0.85 -9.85
N ILE A 137 -25.85 0.14 -9.79
CA ILE A 137 -26.20 1.57 -9.72
C ILE A 137 -26.84 2.05 -11.03
N VAL A 138 -26.29 1.69 -12.19
CA VAL A 138 -26.84 2.08 -13.50
C VAL A 138 -28.22 1.44 -13.73
N ASN A 139 -28.39 0.18 -13.32
CA ASN A 139 -29.66 -0.53 -13.39
C ASN A 139 -30.71 0.09 -12.45
N LEU A 140 -30.32 0.51 -11.24
CA LEU A 140 -31.19 1.26 -10.34
C LEU A 140 -31.67 2.57 -10.98
N GLY A 141 -30.78 3.27 -11.68
CA GLY A 141 -31.09 4.45 -12.47
C GLY A 141 -31.86 4.19 -13.76
N LYS A 142 -32.27 2.94 -14.03
CA LYS A 142 -32.99 2.51 -15.25
C LYS A 142 -32.30 2.93 -16.55
N GLY A 143 -30.97 3.06 -16.53
CA GLY A 143 -30.17 3.45 -17.68
C GLY A 143 -29.98 4.97 -17.86
N ASP A 144 -30.64 5.82 -17.07
CA ASP A 144 -30.47 7.29 -17.09
C ASP A 144 -29.18 7.73 -16.39
N TRP A 145 -28.73 6.95 -15.41
CA TRP A 145 -27.55 7.26 -14.62
C TRP A 145 -26.30 6.66 -15.25
N ILE A 146 -25.17 7.32 -15.00
CA ILE A 146 -23.83 6.81 -15.31
C ILE A 146 -22.93 7.00 -14.10
N VAL A 147 -22.08 6.03 -13.80
CA VAL A 147 -21.02 6.24 -12.81
C VAL A 147 -19.84 6.87 -13.55
N THR A 148 -19.61 8.17 -13.33
CA THR A 148 -18.56 8.95 -14.00
C THR A 148 -17.21 8.78 -13.34
N ASN A 149 -17.21 8.47 -12.04
CA ASN A 149 -15.99 8.25 -11.28
C ASN A 149 -16.25 7.19 -10.20
N PHE A 150 -15.31 6.27 -10.05
CA PHE A 150 -15.32 5.30 -8.96
C PHE A 150 -13.87 5.13 -8.52
N LYS A 151 -13.51 5.75 -7.40
CA LYS A 151 -12.17 5.69 -6.82
C LYS A 151 -12.22 5.01 -5.46
N VAL A 152 -11.22 4.19 -5.21
CA VAL A 152 -10.94 3.55 -3.93
C VAL A 152 -9.53 3.99 -3.56
N ASP A 153 -9.41 4.99 -2.71
CA ASP A 153 -8.11 5.63 -2.41
C ASP A 153 -7.34 4.83 -1.34
N ASN A 154 -8.05 4.29 -0.34
CA ASN A 154 -7.53 3.38 0.69
C ASN A 154 -8.42 2.13 0.77
N VAL A 155 -8.04 1.12 1.58
CA VAL A 155 -8.71 -0.20 1.66
C VAL A 155 -10.26 -0.12 1.74
N ASN A 156 -10.83 0.95 2.31
CA ASN A 156 -12.27 1.18 2.35
C ASN A 156 -12.72 2.63 2.12
N ASP A 157 -11.85 3.55 1.67
CA ASP A 157 -12.26 4.95 1.42
C ASP A 157 -12.66 5.11 -0.05
N ILE A 158 -13.93 5.43 -0.30
CA ILE A 158 -14.55 5.39 -1.62
C ILE A 158 -15.09 6.76 -1.99
N LYS A 159 -14.76 7.18 -3.22
CA LYS A 159 -15.43 8.28 -3.90
C LYS A 159 -16.16 7.77 -5.13
N ILE A 160 -17.48 7.94 -5.15
CA ILE A 160 -18.33 7.61 -6.31
C ILE A 160 -18.97 8.90 -6.83
N GLU A 161 -18.87 9.13 -8.13
CA GLU A 161 -19.60 10.21 -8.81
C GLU A 161 -20.60 9.60 -9.79
N ILE A 162 -21.84 10.05 -9.72
CA ILE A 162 -22.97 9.58 -10.52
C ILE A 162 -23.50 10.75 -11.34
N GLY A 163 -23.38 10.64 -12.67
CA GLY A 163 -23.92 11.59 -13.64
C GLY A 163 -25.21 11.09 -14.28
N PHE A 164 -25.75 11.92 -15.18
CA PHE A 164 -26.92 11.60 -16.00
C PHE A 164 -26.52 11.62 -17.49
N LYS A 165 -27.03 10.67 -18.28
CA LYS A 165 -26.75 10.62 -19.73
C LYS A 165 -27.32 11.81 -20.48
N GLU A 166 -28.53 12.23 -20.12
CA GLU A 166 -29.16 13.42 -20.66
C GLU A 166 -28.73 14.66 -19.88
N THR A 167 -27.97 15.53 -20.52
CA THR A 167 -27.57 16.83 -19.99
C THR A 167 -28.60 17.90 -20.34
N GLY A 168 -28.92 18.81 -19.42
CA GLY A 168 -29.77 19.99 -19.69
C GLY A 168 -31.22 19.89 -19.19
N ILE A 169 -31.63 18.76 -18.61
CA ILE A 169 -32.89 18.63 -17.87
C ILE A 169 -32.56 18.64 -16.37
N ALA A 170 -33.30 19.42 -15.58
CA ALA A 170 -33.18 19.40 -14.13
C ALA A 170 -33.63 18.03 -13.60
N LYS A 171 -32.68 17.13 -13.35
CA LYS A 171 -32.93 15.82 -12.75
C LYS A 171 -32.80 15.96 -11.24
N ASN A 172 -33.82 15.51 -10.49
CA ASN A 172 -33.78 15.52 -9.03
C ASN A 172 -33.43 14.12 -8.50
N VAL A 173 -32.60 14.06 -7.45
CA VAL A 173 -32.17 12.82 -6.82
C VAL A 173 -32.91 12.65 -5.50
N SER A 174 -33.82 11.68 -5.45
CA SER A 174 -34.60 11.43 -4.25
C SER A 174 -33.71 10.93 -3.10
N PHE A 175 -34.16 11.13 -1.86
CA PHE A 175 -33.49 10.53 -0.69
C PHE A 175 -33.52 9.00 -0.72
N GLY A 176 -34.60 8.41 -1.25
CA GLY A 176 -34.73 6.96 -1.39
C GLY A 176 -33.71 6.37 -2.36
N ASP A 177 -33.46 7.04 -3.48
CA ASP A 177 -32.44 6.64 -4.46
C ASP A 177 -31.04 6.72 -3.86
N SER A 178 -30.75 7.82 -3.15
CA SER A 178 -29.50 7.99 -2.41
C SER A 178 -29.25 6.86 -1.40
N LYS A 179 -30.30 6.43 -0.67
CA LYS A 179 -30.21 5.33 0.30
C LYS A 179 -29.93 4.00 -0.40
N LYS A 180 -30.62 3.69 -1.49
CA LYS A 180 -30.42 2.46 -2.26
C LYS A 180 -29.02 2.36 -2.85
N VAL A 181 -28.47 3.46 -3.36
CA VAL A 181 -27.08 3.48 -3.84
C VAL A 181 -26.11 3.21 -2.70
N LYS A 182 -26.31 3.83 -1.52
CA LYS A 182 -25.52 3.53 -0.32
C LYS A 182 -25.60 2.04 0.07
N GLU A 183 -26.79 1.44 0.03
CA GLU A 183 -26.99 0.01 0.30
C GLU A 183 -26.27 -0.89 -0.71
N ILE A 184 -26.28 -0.55 -2.01
CA ILE A 184 -25.52 -1.29 -3.04
C ILE A 184 -24.02 -1.24 -2.73
N VAL A 185 -23.48 -0.08 -2.37
CA VAL A 185 -22.06 0.06 -2.04
C VAL A 185 -21.71 -0.75 -0.80
N LEU A 186 -22.48 -0.62 0.28
CA LEU A 186 -22.22 -1.32 1.54
C LEU A 186 -22.44 -2.84 1.44
N LYS A 187 -23.34 -3.31 0.57
CA LYS A 187 -23.52 -4.74 0.27
C LYS A 187 -22.22 -5.37 -0.25
N HIS A 188 -21.48 -4.63 -1.07
CA HIS A 188 -20.26 -5.12 -1.70
C HIS A 188 -18.99 -4.72 -0.94
N ILE A 189 -19.03 -3.62 -0.18
CA ILE A 189 -17.93 -3.10 0.65
C ILE A 189 -18.51 -2.73 2.03
N PRO A 190 -18.68 -3.72 2.94
CA PRO A 190 -19.41 -3.54 4.21
C PRO A 190 -18.87 -2.45 5.15
N ASN A 191 -17.59 -2.10 5.01
CA ASN A 191 -16.93 -1.09 5.85
C ASN A 191 -16.56 0.17 5.05
N ALA A 192 -17.22 0.42 3.91
CA ALA A 192 -16.95 1.58 3.07
C ALA A 192 -17.16 2.90 3.82
N LYS A 193 -16.16 3.76 3.75
CA LYS A 193 -16.20 5.16 4.16
C LYS A 193 -16.07 6.04 2.93
N GLY A 194 -16.43 7.32 3.06
CA GLY A 194 -16.24 8.30 1.99
C GLY A 194 -17.56 8.91 1.51
N LYS A 195 -17.72 9.11 0.19
CA LYS A 195 -18.87 9.84 -0.34
C LYS A 195 -19.34 9.41 -1.72
N ILE A 196 -20.66 9.53 -1.93
CA ILE A 196 -21.35 9.39 -3.20
C ILE A 196 -21.86 10.78 -3.61
N GLU A 197 -21.44 11.26 -4.76
CA GLU A 197 -21.81 12.58 -5.30
C GLU A 197 -22.61 12.42 -6.59
N TRP A 198 -23.71 13.16 -6.72
CA TRP A 198 -24.46 13.29 -7.97
C TRP A 198 -24.02 14.56 -8.68
N ILE A 199 -23.75 14.44 -9.98
CA ILE A 199 -23.22 15.53 -10.81
C ILE A 199 -24.14 15.73 -12.02
N SER A 200 -24.41 16.98 -12.38
CA SER A 200 -25.08 17.33 -13.64
C SER A 200 -24.41 18.54 -14.25
N GLY A 201 -24.06 18.47 -15.54
CA GLY A 201 -23.39 19.58 -16.24
C GLY A 201 -22.09 20.07 -15.58
N GLY A 202 -21.36 19.19 -14.88
CA GLY A 202 -20.14 19.55 -14.16
C GLY A 202 -20.35 20.17 -12.77
N MET A 203 -21.60 20.32 -12.31
CA MET A 203 -21.92 20.82 -10.97
C MET A 203 -22.38 19.68 -10.04
N ALA A 204 -21.90 19.69 -8.80
CA ALA A 204 -22.36 18.78 -7.76
C ALA A 204 -23.80 19.15 -7.33
N MET A 205 -24.72 18.22 -7.47
CA MET A 205 -26.14 18.39 -7.11
C MET A 205 -26.45 17.87 -5.71
N LYS A 206 -25.84 16.76 -5.30
CA LYS A 206 -26.09 16.11 -4.01
C LYS A 206 -24.90 15.28 -3.59
N ALA A 207 -24.63 15.21 -2.30
CA ALA A 207 -23.62 14.33 -1.73
C ALA A 207 -24.22 13.50 -0.58
N VAL A 208 -23.79 12.25 -0.46
CA VAL A 208 -24.16 11.33 0.63
C VAL A 208 -22.89 10.73 1.19
N LEU A 209 -22.76 10.76 2.52
CA LEU A 209 -21.61 10.17 3.20
C LEU A 209 -21.83 8.68 3.48
N LEU A 210 -20.77 7.93 3.28
CA LEU A 210 -20.59 6.55 3.72
C LEU A 210 -19.87 6.61 5.07
N GLU A 211 -20.51 6.05 6.11
CA GLU A 211 -20.03 6.05 7.49
C GLU A 211 -19.79 4.62 7.95
#